data_AF-A0A2H9LVZ4-F1
#
_entry.id   AF-A0A2H9LVZ4-F1
#
_cell.length_a   1.000
_cell.length_b   1.000
_cell.length_c   1.000
_cell.angle_alpha   90.00
_cell.angle_beta   90.00
_cell.angle_gamma   90.00
#
_symmetry.space_group_name_H-M   'P 1'
#
loop_
_entity.id
_entity.type
_entity.pdbx_description
1 polymer ?
#
loop_
_entity_poly.entity_id
_entity_poly.type
_entity_poly.pdbx_seq_one_letter_code
_entity_poly.pdbx_strand_id
1 'polypeptide(L)' 'MPLPKPNETRAKYLSRCIPILKKEGKTQSQAIGGCFGRWKFYSKEGKERKNQEARLKVLSKK' A
#
# COMPACT_ATOMS: atom_id res chain seq x y z
N MET A 1 6.97 8.96 -4.06
CA MET A 1 6.27 8.21 -2.98
C MET A 1 6.23 6.71 -3.28
N PRO A 2 6.74 5.83 -2.40
CA PRO A 2 6.85 4.40 -2.69
C PRO A 2 5.48 3.71 -2.75
N LEU A 3 5.41 2.63 -3.51
CA LEU A 3 4.25 1.73 -3.54
C LEU A 3 4.28 0.76 -2.35
N PRO A 4 3.11 0.42 -1.76
CA PRO A 4 3.00 -0.66 -0.79
C PRO A 4 3.42 -2.00 -1.38
N LYS A 5 4.25 -2.75 -0.67
CA LYS A 5 4.63 -4.10 -1.09
C LYS A 5 3.50 -5.11 -0.80
N PRO A 6 3.38 -6.19 -1.60
CA PRO A 6 2.48 -7.29 -1.25
C PRO A 6 2.86 -7.85 0.12
N ASN A 7 1.86 -8.00 1.00
CA ASN A 7 2.02 -8.42 2.41
C ASN A 7 2.85 -7.49 3.30
N GLU A 8 3.12 -6.25 2.88
CA GLU A 8 3.60 -5.23 3.80
C GLU A 8 2.52 -4.94 4.85
N THR A 9 2.91 -4.53 6.06
CA THR A 9 1.95 -4.00 7.02
C THR A 9 1.84 -2.50 6.83
N ARG A 10 0.68 -1.94 7.20
CA ARG A 10 0.46 -0.49 7.18
C ARG A 10 1.59 0.26 7.88
N ALA A 11 1.99 -0.20 9.07
CA ALA A 11 3.05 0.42 9.85
C ALA A 11 4.38 0.45 9.09
N LYS A 12 4.77 -0.68 8.49
CA LYS A 12 6.03 -0.81 7.75
C LYS A 12 6.06 0.09 6.50
N TYR A 13 4.93 0.21 5.81
CA TYR A 13 4.78 1.14 4.69
C TYR A 13 4.90 2.61 5.14
N LEU A 14 4.17 3.01 6.19
CA LEU A 14 4.20 4.39 6.69
C LEU A 14 5.61 4.80 7.15
N SER A 15 6.33 3.92 7.85
CA SER A 15 7.72 4.18 8.28
C SER A 15 8.68 4.41 7.11
N ARG A 16 8.44 3.78 5.94
CA ARG A 16 9.24 4.00 4.73
C ARG A 16 8.80 5.26 3.97
N CYS A 17 7.51 5.51 3.91
CA CYS A 17 6.90 6.53 3.08
C CYS A 17 7.04 7.95 3.67
N ILE A 18 6.82 8.11 4.97
CA ILE A 18 6.88 9.41 5.68
C ILE A 18 8.24 10.11 5.52
N PRO A 19 9.39 9.46 5.79
CA PRO A 19 10.69 10.15 5.69
C PRO A 19 11.03 10.58 4.26
N ILE A 20 10.53 9.88 3.24
CA ILE A 20 10.72 10.27 1.83
C ILE A 20 9.98 11.59 1.56
N LEU A 21 8.70 11.66 1.96
CA LEU A 21 7.90 12.88 1.77
C LEU A 21 8.44 14.06 2.61
N LYS A 22 8.99 13.80 3.80
CA LYS A 22 9.66 14.84 4.60
C LYS A 22 10.93 15.36 3.91
N LYS A 23 11.70 14.49 3.25
CA LYS A 23 12.86 14.90 2.43
C LYS A 23 12.45 15.71 1.19
N GLU A 24 11.25 15.46 0.64
CA GLU A 24 10.65 16.26 -0.44
C GLU A 24 10.06 17.60 0.05
N GLY A 25 10.29 17.99 1.31
CA GLY A 25 9.83 19.26 1.87
C GLY A 25 8.36 19.26 2.35
N LYS A 26 7.69 18.10 2.39
CA LYS A 26 6.32 18.03 2.92
C LYS A 26 6.31 18.10 4.44
N THR A 27 5.29 18.77 4.98
CA THR A 27 5.03 18.78 6.42
C THR A 27 4.67 17.39 6.93
N GLN A 28 4.85 17.14 8.22
CA GLN A 28 4.54 15.85 8.82
C GLN A 28 3.09 15.41 8.56
N SER A 29 2.14 16.34 8.67
CA SER A 29 0.73 16.07 8.40
C SER A 29 0.46 15.74 6.94
N GLN A 30 1.10 16.47 6.00
CA GLN A 30 0.99 16.18 4.56
C GLN A 30 1.61 14.82 4.21
N ALA A 31 2.75 14.49 4.83
CA ALA A 31 3.40 13.21 4.63
C ALA A 31 2.54 12.04 5.14
N ILE A 32 1.99 12.16 6.35
CA ILE A 32 1.10 11.15 6.93
C ILE A 32 -0.17 11.00 6.09
N GLY A 33 -0.83 12.11 5.73
CA GLY A 33 -2.06 12.09 4.94
C GLY A 33 -1.86 11.44 3.57
N GLY A 34 -0.77 11.81 2.88
CA GLY A 34 -0.40 11.20 1.62
C GLY A 34 -0.18 9.69 1.77
N CYS A 35 0.72 9.29 2.68
CA CYS A 35 1.08 7.87 2.87
C CYS A 35 -0.13 7.05 3.26
N PHE A 36 -0.97 7.58 4.14
CA PHE A 36 -2.18 6.88 4.55
C PHE A 36 -3.21 6.74 3.42
N GLY A 37 -3.41 7.80 2.62
CA GLY A 37 -4.27 7.75 1.44
C GLY A 37 -3.81 6.71 0.42
N ARG A 38 -2.51 6.71 0.08
CA ARG A 38 -1.92 5.75 -0.85
C ARG A 38 -2.06 4.31 -0.34
N TRP A 39 -1.80 4.08 0.94
CA TRP A 39 -1.98 2.77 1.58
C TRP A 39 -3.43 2.30 1.51
N LYS A 40 -4.40 3.17 1.80
CA LYS A 40 -5.83 2.84 1.78
C LYS A 40 -6.30 2.48 0.37
N PHE A 41 -5.85 3.22 -0.64
CA PHE A 41 -6.12 2.95 -2.05
C PHE A 41 -5.59 1.56 -2.45
N TYR A 42 -4.30 1.32 -2.20
CA TYR A 42 -3.66 0.02 -2.52
C TYR A 42 -4.15 -1.15 -1.67
N SER A 43 -4.64 -0.91 -0.45
CA SER A 43 -5.24 -1.96 0.39
C SER A 43 -6.62 -2.37 -0.12
N LYS A 44 -7.38 -1.45 -0.72
CA LYS A 44 -8.62 -1.78 -1.42
C LYS A 44 -8.32 -2.60 -2.68
N GLU A 45 -7.42 -2.12 -3.54
CA GLU A 45 -7.02 -2.86 -4.75
C GLU A 45 -6.28 -4.17 -4.42
N GLY A 46 -5.55 -4.22 -3.32
CA GLY A 46 -4.85 -5.41 -2.85
C GLY A 46 -5.80 -6.50 -2.38
N LYS A 47 -6.98 -6.14 -1.84
CA LYS A 47 -8.05 -7.12 -1.58
C LYS A 47 -8.59 -7.69 -2.89
N GLU A 48 -8.78 -6.85 -3.90
CA GLU A 48 -9.28 -7.28 -5.22
C GLU A 48 -8.28 -8.19 -5.93
N ARG A 49 -6.99 -7.84 -5.92
CA ARG A 49 -5.93 -8.70 -6.48
C ARG A 49 -5.79 -10.02 -5.74
N LYS A 50 -5.84 -10.04 -4.39
CA LYS A 50 -5.82 -11.29 -3.62
C LYS A 50 -7.05 -12.16 -3.91
N ASN A 51 -8.23 -11.55 -4.06
CA ASN A 51 -9.46 -12.25 -4.42
C ASN A 51 -9.38 -12.82 -5.85
N GLN A 52 -8.82 -12.07 -6.80
CA GLN A 52 -8.66 -12.51 -8.18
C GLN A 52 -7.59 -13.59 -8.31
N GLU A 53 -6.45 -13.49 -7.60
CA GLU A 53 -5.44 -14.54 -7.54
C GLU A 53 -5.99 -15.82 -6.87
N ALA A 54 -6.77 -15.68 -5.80
CA ALA A 54 -7.46 -16.81 -5.18
C ALA A 54 -8.45 -17.47 -6.15
N ARG A 55 -9.24 -16.68 -6.90
CA ARG A 55 -10.13 -17.19 -7.95
C ARG A 55 -9.37 -17.89 -9.08
N LEU A 56 -8.25 -17.32 -9.52
CA LEU A 56 -7.41 -17.91 -10.57
C LEU A 56 -6.80 -19.25 -10.14
N LYS A 57 -6.34 -19.35 -8.88
CA LYS A 57 -5.84 -20.60 -8.29
C LYS A 57 -6.92 -21.68 -8.18
N VAL A 58 -8.17 -21.30 -7.96
CA VAL A 58 -9.31 -22.25 -7.97
C VAL A 58 -9.63 -22.73 -9.38
N LEU A 59 -9.58 -21.84 -10.40
CA LEU A 59 -9.78 -22.24 -11.79
C LEU A 59 -8.66 -23.13 -12.35
N SER A 60 -7.41 -22.93 -11.93
CA SER A 60 -6.25 -23.69 -12.42
C SER A 60 -6.12 -25.09 -11.81
N LYS A 61 -7.02 -25.49 -10.89
CA LYS A 61 -7.03 -26.80 -10.22
C LYS A 61 -8.13 -27.76 -10.74
N LYS A 62 -8.84 -27.36 -11.79
CA LYS A 62 -9.80 -28.17 -12.55
C LYS A 62 -9.20 -28.54 -13.89
#